data_AF-A0A520JP51-F1
#
_entry.id   AF-A0A520JP51-F1
#
_cell.length_a   1.000
_cell.length_b   1.000
_cell.length_c   1.000
_cell.angle_alpha   90.00
_cell.angle_beta   90.00
_cell.angle_gamma   90.00
#
_symmetry.space_group_name_H-M   'P 1'
#
loop_
_entity.id
_entity.type
_entity.pdbx_description
1 polymer ?
#
loop_
_entity_poly.entity_id
_entity_poly.type
_entity_poly.pdbx_seq_one_letter_code
_entity_poly.pdbx_strand_id
1 'polypeptide(L)'
;GAHIHMVGRCDAPDFTTAGGHWNPTSMKHGSMNPQGPHEGDLPNLIIGTDGRGTIGITIPGATMAGLMDTDGSAFVVHAGPDDLMTDPAGNSGGRIACGVFQAG
;
A
#
# COMPACT_ATOMS: atom_id res chain seq x y z
N GLY A 1 3.91 7.95 -0.21
CA GLY A 1 2.94 6.91 0.07
C GLY A 1 3.62 5.57 0.12
N ALA A 2 3.15 4.73 1.04
CA ALA A 2 3.44 3.32 1.07
C ALA A 2 2.11 2.60 1.29
N HIS A 3 1.81 1.57 0.51
CA HIS A 3 0.51 0.90 0.57
C HIS A 3 0.67 -0.61 0.41
N ILE A 4 -0.25 -1.36 0.98
CA ILE A 4 -0.51 -2.73 0.55
C ILE A 4 -1.49 -2.70 -0.62
N HIS A 5 -1.11 -3.36 -1.70
CA HIS A 5 -1.87 -3.51 -2.92
C HIS A 5 -2.47 -4.92 -3.03
N MET A 6 -3.62 -5.00 -3.69
CA MET A 6 -4.51 -6.16 -3.67
C MET A 6 -4.04 -7.37 -4.51
N VAL A 7 -2.96 -7.24 -5.30
CA VAL A 7 -2.45 -8.34 -6.13
C VAL A 7 -0.97 -8.54 -5.87
N GLY A 8 -0.55 -9.79 -5.64
CA GLY A 8 0.82 -10.22 -5.49
C GLY A 8 1.61 -10.27 -6.80
N ARG A 9 1.61 -9.17 -7.58
CA ARG A 9 2.33 -9.06 -8.86
C ARG A 9 3.02 -7.71 -9.02
N CYS A 10 4.32 -7.74 -9.32
CA CYS A 10 5.19 -6.56 -9.42
C CYS A 10 5.86 -6.46 -10.79
N ASP A 11 5.08 -6.42 -11.87
CA ASP A 11 5.63 -6.35 -13.22
C ASP A 11 6.15 -4.93 -13.50
N ALA A 12 7.43 -4.82 -13.85
CA ALA A 12 8.09 -3.56 -14.17
C ALA A 12 7.67 -3.04 -15.57
N PRO A 13 7.75 -1.72 -15.84
CA PRO A 13 8.38 -0.69 -15.00
C PRO A 13 7.44 0.05 -14.05
N ASP A 14 6.13 -0.06 -14.24
CA ASP A 14 5.15 0.79 -13.56
C ASP A 14 4.44 0.10 -12.38
N PHE A 15 4.65 -1.20 -12.21
CA PHE A 15 4.05 -2.04 -11.17
C PHE A 15 2.52 -1.95 -11.12
N THR A 16 1.88 -1.63 -12.24
CA THR A 16 0.42 -1.50 -12.33
C THR A 16 -0.31 -2.82 -12.05
N THR A 17 0.36 -3.96 -12.28
CA THR A 17 -0.16 -5.31 -12.02
C THR A 17 -0.45 -5.60 -10.55
N ALA A 18 0.07 -4.79 -9.62
CA ALA A 18 -0.28 -4.93 -8.20
C ALA A 18 -1.74 -4.53 -7.92
N GLY A 19 -2.46 -3.94 -8.88
CA GLY A 19 -3.85 -3.53 -8.71
C GLY A 19 -4.01 -2.30 -7.82
N GLY A 20 -5.21 -2.09 -7.29
CA GLY A 20 -5.51 -1.02 -6.34
C GLY A 20 -4.97 -1.31 -4.93
N HIS A 21 -5.28 -0.43 -3.98
CA HIS A 21 -4.96 -0.69 -2.57
C HIS A 21 -5.79 -1.87 -2.08
N TRP A 22 -5.24 -2.65 -1.15
CA TRP A 22 -5.98 -3.70 -0.47
C TRP A 22 -7.11 -3.07 0.37
N ASN A 23 -8.36 -3.39 0.03
CA ASN A 23 -9.54 -2.70 0.55
C ASN A 23 -10.73 -3.66 0.74
N PRO A 24 -10.66 -4.61 1.69
CA PRO A 24 -11.72 -5.58 1.92
C PRO A 24 -13.04 -4.95 2.40
N THR A 25 -12.98 -3.74 2.96
CA THR A 25 -14.13 -3.02 3.52
C THR A 25 -14.78 -2.02 2.55
N SER A 26 -14.26 -1.90 1.32
CA SER A 26 -14.80 -1.00 0.29
C SER A 26 -14.91 0.47 0.75
N MET A 27 -13.95 0.92 1.55
CA MET A 27 -13.85 2.31 2.01
C MET A 27 -13.17 3.19 0.94
N LYS A 28 -13.15 4.52 1.14
CA LYS A 28 -12.30 5.42 0.34
C LYS A 28 -10.89 5.47 0.90
N HIS A 29 -9.96 5.99 0.11
CA HIS A 29 -8.58 6.20 0.55
C HIS A 29 -8.46 7.28 1.63
N GLY A 30 -7.51 7.09 2.53
CA GLY A 30 -6.92 8.12 3.38
C GLY A 30 -7.41 8.09 4.81
N SER A 31 -6.48 8.09 5.77
CA SER A 31 -6.81 8.09 7.21
C SER A 31 -7.42 9.39 7.73
N MET A 32 -7.26 10.48 6.96
CA MET A 32 -7.91 11.77 7.23
C MET A 32 -9.24 11.92 6.46
N ASN A 33 -9.57 11.00 5.57
CA ASN A 33 -10.83 10.99 4.84
C ASN A 33 -11.96 10.43 5.74
N PRO A 34 -13.06 11.16 5.97
CA PRO A 34 -14.17 10.67 6.80
C PRO A 34 -14.88 9.43 6.21
N GLN A 35 -14.64 9.10 4.94
CA GLN A 35 -15.14 7.90 4.28
C GLN A 35 -14.07 6.80 4.13
N GLY A 36 -12.88 6.99 4.71
CA GLY A 36 -11.75 6.07 4.65
C GLY A 36 -11.37 5.46 6.00
N PRO A 37 -10.18 4.85 6.11
CA PRO A 37 -9.20 4.56 5.04
C PRO A 37 -9.44 3.22 4.33
N HIS A 38 -8.73 2.95 3.23
CA HIS A 38 -8.50 1.56 2.82
C HIS A 38 -7.68 0.86 3.91
N GLU A 39 -7.92 -0.43 4.17
CA GLU A 39 -7.10 -1.14 5.17
C GLU A 39 -5.63 -1.31 4.74
N GLY A 40 -5.35 -1.26 3.44
CA GLY A 40 -4.00 -1.23 2.88
C GLY A 40 -3.31 0.14 2.91
N ASP A 41 -3.97 1.21 3.38
CA ASP A 41 -3.36 2.53 3.53
C ASP A 41 -2.44 2.55 4.75
N LEU A 42 -1.20 3.02 4.56
CA LEU A 42 -0.18 3.07 5.61
C LEU A 42 0.27 4.52 5.84
N PRO A 43 0.83 4.85 7.02
CA PRO A 43 1.55 6.10 7.19
C PRO A 43 2.65 6.26 6.14
N ASN A 44 3.02 7.51 5.84
CA ASN A 44 4.16 7.76 4.96
C ASN A 44 5.45 7.11 5.50
N LEU A 45 6.14 6.38 4.63
CA LEU A 45 7.50 5.89 4.89
C LEU A 45 8.46 7.08 4.91
N ILE A 46 9.02 7.37 6.08
CA ILE A 46 10.01 8.44 6.24
C ILE A 46 11.40 7.90 5.92
N ILE A 47 12.06 8.51 4.95
CA ILE A 47 13.41 8.17 4.52
C ILE A 47 14.40 9.14 5.14
N GLY A 48 15.38 8.61 5.87
CA GLY A 48 16.50 9.36 6.43
C GLY A 48 17.50 9.82 5.38
N THR A 49 18.44 10.67 5.78
CA THR A 49 19.49 11.20 4.90
C THR A 49 20.46 10.13 4.40
N ASP A 50 20.47 8.95 5.02
CA ASP A 50 21.24 7.77 4.59
C ASP A 50 20.50 6.91 3.54
N GLY A 51 19.30 7.34 3.11
CA GLY A 51 18.48 6.64 2.13
C GLY A 51 17.70 5.45 2.69
N ARG A 52 17.61 5.30 4.01
CA ARG A 52 16.87 4.21 4.66
C ARG A 52 15.64 4.73 5.40
N GLY A 53 14.62 3.88 5.47
CA GLY A 53 13.44 4.11 6.29
C GLY A 53 12.91 2.81 6.84
N THR A 54 12.28 2.88 8.00
CA THR A 54 11.59 1.75 8.62
C THR A 54 10.17 2.17 8.93
N ILE A 55 9.21 1.33 8.56
CA ILE A 55 7.82 1.49 8.93
C ILE A 55 7.37 0.26 9.74
N GLY A 56 6.77 0.52 10.90
CA GLY A 56 6.17 -0.51 11.75
C GLY A 56 4.71 -0.18 11.94
N ILE A 57 3.83 -1.09 11.55
CA ILE A 57 2.38 -0.89 11.55
C ILE A 57 1.66 -2.13 12.04
N THR A 58 0.49 -1.91 12.63
CA THR A 58 -0.51 -2.95 12.82
C THR A 58 -1.67 -2.59 11.92
N ILE A 59 -2.07 -3.51 11.05
CA ILE A 59 -3.26 -3.35 10.19
C ILE A 59 -4.40 -4.09 10.87
N PRO A 60 -5.38 -3.40 11.48
CA PRO A 60 -6.51 -4.05 12.12
C PRO A 60 -7.30 -4.84 11.08
N GLY A 61 -7.63 -6.10 11.36
CA GLY A 61 -8.39 -6.96 10.43
C GLY A 61 -7.54 -7.73 9.42
N ALA A 62 -6.30 -7.31 9.15
CA ALA A 62 -5.41 -8.07 8.29
C ALA A 62 -5.04 -9.41 8.92
N THR A 63 -5.11 -10.47 8.09
CA THR A 63 -4.62 -11.80 8.42
C THR A 63 -3.67 -12.24 7.32
N MET A 64 -2.75 -13.15 7.63
CA MET A 64 -1.87 -13.69 6.59
C MET A 64 -2.68 -14.40 5.48
N ALA A 65 -3.78 -15.05 5.84
CA ALA A 65 -4.69 -15.66 4.87
C ALA A 65 -5.36 -14.64 3.94
N GLY A 66 -5.69 -13.44 4.43
CA GLY A 66 -6.30 -12.37 3.62
C GLY A 66 -5.30 -11.59 2.77
N LEU A 67 -4.02 -11.54 3.17
CA LEU A 67 -2.94 -10.93 2.37
C LEU A 67 -2.30 -11.91 1.39
N MET A 68 -2.50 -13.21 1.63
CA MET A 68 -2.00 -14.31 0.80
C MET A 68 -3.15 -15.18 0.30
N ASP A 69 -4.23 -14.53 -0.13
CA ASP A 69 -5.33 -15.17 -0.83
C ASP A 69 -4.92 -15.59 -2.25
N THR A 70 -5.88 -15.81 -3.15
CA THR A 70 -5.60 -16.47 -4.44
C THR A 70 -4.71 -15.63 -5.36
N ASP A 71 -4.87 -14.32 -5.33
CA ASP A 71 -4.03 -13.35 -6.05
C ASP A 71 -2.93 -12.74 -5.18
N GLY A 72 -3.04 -12.88 -3.85
CA GLY A 72 -2.04 -12.43 -2.90
C GLY A 72 -1.94 -10.92 -2.85
N SER A 73 -0.92 -10.39 -2.18
CA SER A 73 -0.75 -8.94 -2.03
C SER A 73 0.68 -8.50 -2.32
N ALA A 74 0.86 -7.20 -2.53
CA ALA A 74 2.16 -6.58 -2.69
C ALA A 74 2.30 -5.31 -1.85
N PHE A 75 3.48 -5.07 -1.30
CA PHE A 75 3.84 -3.79 -0.71
C PHE A 75 4.41 -2.88 -1.79
N VAL A 76 3.87 -1.67 -1.92
CA VAL A 76 4.27 -0.70 -2.95
C VAL A 76 4.71 0.61 -2.29
N VAL A 77 5.86 1.12 -2.74
CA VAL A 77 6.36 2.45 -2.38
C VAL A 77 6.14 3.39 -3.56
N HIS A 78 5.66 4.60 -3.27
CA HIS A 78 5.38 5.62 -4.27
C HIS A 78 6.41 6.74 -4.30
N ALA A 79 6.45 7.47 -5.42
CA ALA A 79 7.41 8.54 -5.70
C ALA A 79 7.26 9.78 -4.82
N GLY A 80 6.03 10.09 -4.38
CA GLY A 80 5.71 11.23 -3.54
C GLY A 80 5.07 10.82 -2.21
N PRO A 81 4.97 11.74 -1.24
CA PRO A 81 4.21 11.50 -0.01
C PRO A 81 2.72 11.34 -0.33
N ASP A 82 2.06 10.54 0.50
CA ASP A 82 0.61 10.43 0.56
C ASP A 82 0.03 11.63 1.34
N ASP A 83 -1.02 12.25 0.82
CA ASP A 83 -1.75 13.35 1.46
C ASP A 83 -2.79 12.90 2.52
N LEU A 84 -2.99 11.59 2.65
CA LEU A 84 -3.85 10.88 3.59
C LEU A 84 -5.34 11.19 3.44
N MET A 85 -5.77 11.72 2.29
CA MET A 85 -7.14 12.19 2.08
C MET A 85 -7.70 11.86 0.69
N THR A 86 -6.91 12.05 -0.36
CA THR A 86 -7.43 12.08 -1.74
C THR A 86 -7.66 10.68 -2.30
N ASP A 87 -8.89 10.38 -2.66
CA ASP A 87 -9.21 9.14 -3.37
C ASP A 87 -8.64 9.15 -4.81
N PRO A 88 -8.08 8.05 -5.33
CA PRO A 88 -8.01 6.71 -4.74
C PRO A 88 -6.69 6.35 -4.05
N ALA A 89 -5.68 7.23 -4.06
CA ALA A 89 -4.30 6.86 -3.68
C ALA A 89 -3.46 8.03 -3.11
N GLY A 90 -4.12 9.06 -2.59
CA GLY A 90 -3.49 10.08 -1.76
C GLY A 90 -2.53 10.99 -2.50
N ASN A 91 -2.72 11.16 -3.81
CA ASN A 91 -1.79 11.91 -4.68
C ASN A 91 -0.32 11.46 -4.57
N SER A 92 -0.08 10.19 -4.20
CA SER A 92 1.26 9.66 -3.94
C SER A 92 2.17 9.58 -5.19
N GLY A 93 1.63 9.78 -6.39
CA GLY A 93 2.37 9.68 -7.65
C GLY A 93 2.68 8.23 -8.06
N GLY A 94 3.65 8.06 -8.96
CA GLY A 94 4.01 6.76 -9.55
C GLY A 94 4.55 5.76 -8.53
N ARG A 95 4.44 4.47 -8.86
CA ARG A 95 4.98 3.35 -8.07
C ARG A 95 6.46 3.18 -8.39
N ILE A 96 7.33 3.21 -7.38
CA ILE A 96 8.80 3.18 -7.57
C ILE A 96 9.47 1.91 -7.07
N ALA A 97 8.79 1.15 -6.21
CA ALA A 97 9.21 -0.17 -5.78
C ALA A 97 8.00 -1.02 -5.43
N CYS A 98 8.12 -2.33 -5.62
CA CYS A 98 7.06 -3.30 -5.36
C CYS A 98 7.69 -4.60 -4.83
N GLY A 99 7.08 -5.20 -3.80
CA GLY A 99 7.48 -6.49 -3.25
C GLY A 99 6.28 -7.35 -2.93
N VAL A 100 6.26 -8.59 -3.44
CA VAL A 100 5.17 -9.56 -3.22
C VAL A 100 5.33 -10.22 -1.86
N PHE A 101 4.23 -10.41 -1.14
CA PHE A 101 4.23 -11.24 0.08
C PHE A 101 4.33 -12.72 -0.31
N GLN A 102 5.31 -13.43 0.26
CA GLN A 102 5.51 -14.87 0.06
C GLN A 102 5.69 -15.58 1.39
N ALA A 103 5.20 -16.82 1.47
CA ALA A 103 5.50 -17.72 2.57
C ALA A 103 6.95 -18.21 2.43
N GLY A 104 7.67 -18.22 3.55
CA GLY A 104 9.03 -18.77 3.64
C GLY A 104 9.06 -20.28 3.74
#